data_AF-A0A955U784-F1
#
_entry.id   AF-A0A955U784-F1
#
_cell.length_a   1.000
_cell.length_b   1.000
_cell.length_c   1.000
_cell.angle_alpha   90.00
_cell.angle_beta   90.00
_cell.angle_gamma   90.00
#
_symmetry.space_group_name_H-M   'P 1'
#
loop_
_entity.id
_entity.type
_entity.pdbx_description
1 polymer ?
#
loop_
_entity_poly.entity_id
_entity_poly.type
_entity_poly.pdbx_seq_one_letter_code
_entity_poly.pdbx_strand_id
1 'polypeptide(L)'
;MIALAWLACGGGEPTVTDESTPIEHTGTPAGPVDRDGDGWDADEDCNDADNTIFPGAPERCDGVDQDCDGAIDEGYDLDGDDVPTALDAGCAMLGPTDCDDTNA
;
A
#
# COMPACT_ATOMS: atom_id res chain seq x y z
N MET A 1 -49.18 27.26 -32.61
CA MET A 1 -48.01 26.45 -33.01
C MET A 1 -47.08 26.41 -31.81
N ILE A 2 -47.03 25.25 -31.14
CA ILE A 2 -46.29 25.02 -29.90
C ILE A 2 -44.89 24.57 -30.30
N ALA A 3 -43.87 25.34 -29.93
CA ALA A 3 -42.47 24.96 -30.06
C ALA A 3 -42.02 24.30 -28.76
N LEU A 4 -41.29 23.20 -28.94
CA LEU A 4 -40.93 22.15 -27.99
C LEU A 4 -40.19 22.65 -26.76
N ALA A 5 -40.53 22.06 -25.62
CA ALA A 5 -39.86 22.24 -24.34
C ALA A 5 -38.37 21.90 -24.45
N TRP A 6 -37.52 22.89 -24.22
CA TRP A 6 -36.14 22.67 -23.82
C TRP A 6 -36.14 22.34 -22.33
N LEU A 7 -36.13 21.04 -22.05
CA LEU A 7 -35.83 20.48 -20.75
C LEU A 7 -34.35 20.79 -20.43
N ALA A 8 -34.08 21.99 -19.91
CA ALA A 8 -32.85 22.25 -19.20
C ALA A 8 -32.96 21.56 -17.83
N CYS A 9 -32.41 20.35 -17.75
CA CYS A 9 -32.05 19.76 -16.46
C CYS A 9 -30.89 20.58 -15.90
N GLY A 10 -31.20 21.70 -15.27
CA GLY A 10 -30.27 22.43 -14.41
C GLY A 10 -30.08 21.65 -13.12
N GLY A 11 -29.40 20.51 -13.21
CA GLY A 11 -28.68 19.98 -12.07
C GLY A 11 -27.53 20.94 -11.85
N GLY A 12 -27.61 21.77 -10.80
CA GLY A 12 -26.41 22.31 -10.19
C GLY A 12 -25.56 21.11 -9.84
N GLU A 13 -24.55 20.88 -10.65
CA GLU A 13 -23.53 19.87 -10.46
C GLU A 13 -23.08 20.00 -9.00
N PRO A 14 -22.99 18.91 -8.22
CA PRO A 14 -22.20 19.00 -7.01
C PRO A 14 -20.86 19.55 -7.49
N THR A 15 -20.51 20.76 -7.04
CA THR A 15 -19.13 21.21 -7.11
C THR A 15 -18.40 20.11 -6.38
N VAL A 16 -17.78 19.22 -7.14
CA VAL A 16 -16.64 18.45 -6.67
C VAL A 16 -15.71 19.57 -6.25
N THR A 17 -15.74 19.91 -4.96
CA THR A 17 -14.55 20.41 -4.30
C THR A 17 -13.60 19.26 -4.48
N ASP A 18 -12.93 19.31 -5.60
CA ASP A 18 -11.85 18.44 -5.96
C ASP A 18 -10.80 18.78 -4.93
N GLU A 19 -10.94 18.13 -3.77
CA GLU A 19 -9.84 17.86 -2.85
C GLU A 19 -8.96 16.77 -3.47
N SER A 20 -8.90 16.68 -4.81
CA SER A 20 -7.66 16.35 -5.47
C SER A 20 -6.74 17.55 -5.26
N THR A 21 -6.08 17.55 -4.11
CA THR A 21 -4.68 17.97 -4.12
C THR A 21 -4.06 17.39 -5.39
N PRO A 22 -3.54 18.23 -6.30
CA PRO A 22 -2.68 17.72 -7.35
C PRO A 22 -1.49 17.12 -6.61
N ILE A 23 -1.49 15.81 -6.42
CA ILE A 23 -0.27 15.05 -6.11
C ILE A 23 0.54 15.05 -7.41
N GLU A 24 1.07 16.24 -7.73
CA GLU A 24 2.04 16.46 -8.78
C GLU A 24 3.35 15.88 -8.26
N HIS A 25 3.45 14.58 -8.43
CA HIS A 25 4.57 13.70 -8.12
C HIS A 25 5.77 13.94 -9.05
N THR A 26 6.10 15.21 -9.29
CA THR A 26 7.24 15.59 -10.13
C THR A 26 8.16 16.50 -9.35
N GLY A 27 9.35 15.96 -9.08
CA GLY A 27 10.39 16.50 -8.21
C GLY A 27 10.54 18.02 -8.28
N THR A 28 10.26 18.64 -7.14
CA THR A 28 10.57 20.05 -6.84
C THR A 28 11.54 20.06 -5.65
N PRO A 29 12.59 20.91 -5.64
CA PRO A 29 13.82 20.65 -4.88
C PRO A 29 13.75 20.95 -3.37
N ALA A 30 12.58 20.88 -2.74
CA ALA A 30 12.40 21.08 -1.30
C ALA A 30 11.07 20.53 -0.72
N GLY A 31 10.40 19.61 -1.42
CA GLY A 31 9.26 18.85 -0.87
C GLY A 31 9.71 17.46 -0.44
N PRO A 32 8.93 16.77 0.39
CA PRO A 32 9.18 15.35 0.62
C PRO A 32 9.12 14.61 -0.73
N VAL A 33 10.04 13.65 -0.89
CA VAL A 33 10.29 12.97 -2.16
C VAL A 33 9.45 11.71 -2.16
N ASP A 34 8.56 11.58 -3.12
CA ASP A 34 7.82 10.35 -3.40
C ASP A 34 8.23 9.97 -4.82
N ARG A 35 9.04 8.92 -4.96
CA ARG A 35 9.70 8.55 -6.22
C ARG A 35 8.89 7.54 -7.03
N ASP A 36 8.15 6.67 -6.37
CA ASP A 36 7.59 5.47 -7.00
C ASP A 36 6.08 5.50 -7.26
N GLY A 37 5.35 6.45 -6.67
CA GLY A 37 3.96 6.70 -7.04
C GLY A 37 2.92 6.26 -6.03
N ASP A 38 3.28 5.73 -4.86
CA ASP A 38 2.29 5.13 -3.95
C ASP A 38 1.57 6.11 -3.02
N GLY A 39 2.05 7.36 -2.97
CA GLY A 39 1.46 8.42 -2.17
C GLY A 39 2.04 8.54 -0.77
N TRP A 40 3.16 7.86 -0.49
CA TRP A 40 3.97 8.03 0.70
C TRP A 40 5.28 8.73 0.37
N ASP A 41 5.69 9.58 1.29
CA ASP A 41 6.94 10.31 1.18
C ASP A 41 8.10 9.42 1.65
N ALA A 42 9.30 9.58 1.09
CA ALA A 42 10.50 8.80 1.42
C ALA A 42 10.93 8.83 2.90
N ASP A 43 10.35 9.72 3.70
CA ASP A 43 10.58 9.77 5.15
C ASP A 43 9.68 8.76 5.91
N GLU A 44 8.53 8.40 5.34
CA GLU A 44 7.58 7.42 5.86
C GLU A 44 7.61 6.08 5.10
N ASP A 45 7.98 6.08 3.83
CA ASP A 45 8.13 4.89 3.00
C ASP A 45 9.52 4.25 3.19
N CYS A 46 9.51 2.99 3.64
CA CYS A 46 10.72 2.20 3.84
C CYS A 46 11.42 1.83 2.52
N ASN A 47 10.76 1.93 1.37
CA ASN A 47 11.36 1.74 0.05
C ASN A 47 10.75 2.64 -1.06
N ASP A 48 11.21 3.91 -1.08
CA ASP A 48 10.94 4.97 -2.08
C ASP A 48 11.46 4.65 -3.50
N ALA A 49 11.24 3.45 -3.98
CA ALA A 49 11.59 2.94 -5.30
C ALA A 49 10.68 1.80 -5.75
N ASP A 50 9.76 1.33 -4.90
CA ASP A 50 8.82 0.25 -5.14
C ASP A 50 7.45 0.57 -4.52
N ASN A 51 6.53 1.05 -5.36
CA ASN A 51 5.15 1.39 -4.98
C ASN A 51 4.28 0.23 -4.47
N THR A 52 4.86 -0.94 -4.23
CA THR A 52 4.22 -2.06 -3.55
C THR A 52 4.69 -2.23 -2.11
N ILE A 53 5.64 -1.42 -1.66
CA ILE A 53 6.15 -1.32 -0.30
C ILE A 53 5.81 0.07 0.20
N PHE A 54 4.93 0.16 1.18
CA PHE A 54 4.49 1.42 1.78
C PHE A 54 3.73 1.17 3.07
N PRO A 55 3.60 2.19 3.95
CA PRO A 55 2.81 2.07 5.17
C PRO A 55 1.40 1.45 4.98
N GLY A 56 1.21 0.24 5.50
CA GLY A 56 -0.03 -0.54 5.42
C GLY A 56 -0.25 -1.31 4.10
N ALA A 57 0.78 -1.54 3.30
CA ALA A 57 0.70 -2.42 2.14
C ALA A 57 0.43 -3.88 2.56
N PRO A 58 -0.10 -4.74 1.68
CA PRO A 58 -0.28 -6.15 2.00
C PRO A 58 1.04 -6.92 2.04
N GLU A 59 1.29 -7.59 3.16
CA GLU A 59 2.44 -8.47 3.35
C GLU A 59 2.51 -9.65 2.38
N ARG A 60 3.74 -10.00 2.02
CA ARG A 60 4.08 -11.17 1.20
C ARG A 60 5.24 -11.85 1.87
N CYS A 61 5.19 -13.18 2.00
CA CYS A 61 6.37 -13.87 2.47
C CYS A 61 7.47 -13.96 1.40
N ASP A 62 8.27 -12.91 1.33
CA ASP A 62 9.50 -12.80 0.55
C ASP A 62 10.67 -12.24 1.37
N GLY A 63 10.46 -12.02 2.68
CA GLY A 63 11.46 -11.52 3.61
C GLY A 63 11.64 -10.01 3.55
N VAL A 64 10.64 -9.30 3.04
CA VAL A 64 10.58 -7.84 2.95
C VAL A 64 9.39 -7.36 3.77
N ASP A 65 9.62 -6.34 4.59
CA ASP A 65 8.58 -5.55 5.26
C ASP A 65 7.87 -4.72 4.18
N GLN A 66 6.69 -5.16 3.74
CA GLN A 66 5.94 -4.47 2.69
C GLN A 66 5.14 -3.32 3.28
N ASP A 67 4.69 -3.44 4.52
CA ASP A 67 3.80 -2.49 5.16
C ASP A 67 4.50 -1.42 6.00
N CYS A 68 5.83 -1.45 6.05
CA CYS A 68 6.73 -0.53 6.76
C CYS A 68 6.42 -0.38 8.26
N ASP A 69 5.84 -1.39 8.92
CA ASP A 69 5.56 -1.37 10.35
C ASP A 69 6.76 -1.83 11.22
N GLY A 70 7.79 -2.38 10.59
CA GLY A 70 9.02 -2.87 11.19
C GLY A 70 9.02 -4.35 11.57
N ALA A 71 7.91 -5.07 11.37
CA ALA A 71 7.87 -6.52 11.30
C ALA A 71 8.15 -6.97 9.86
N ILE A 72 8.51 -8.25 9.70
CA ILE A 72 8.74 -8.83 8.37
C ILE A 72 7.79 -10.02 8.24
N ASP A 73 7.04 -10.05 7.16
CA ASP A 73 6.11 -11.13 6.82
C ASP A 73 5.06 -11.39 7.94
N GLU A 74 4.60 -10.35 8.64
CA GLU A 74 3.61 -10.48 9.70
C GLU A 74 2.26 -10.96 9.17
N GLY A 75 1.61 -11.82 9.95
CA GLY A 75 0.44 -12.58 9.47
C GLY A 75 0.77 -13.87 8.71
N TYR A 76 2.05 -14.10 8.37
CA TYR A 76 2.57 -15.43 8.03
C TYR A 76 3.24 -16.12 9.24
N ASP A 77 3.45 -15.38 10.34
CA ASP A 77 3.75 -15.87 11.69
C ASP A 77 2.43 -16.11 12.48
N LEU A 78 2.08 -17.37 12.69
CA LEU A 78 0.81 -17.76 13.33
C LEU A 78 0.90 -17.79 14.87
N ASP A 79 2.10 -17.91 15.45
CA ASP A 79 2.32 -18.06 16.89
C ASP A 79 3.10 -16.91 17.56
N GLY A 80 3.61 -15.95 16.78
CA GLY A 80 4.09 -14.66 17.23
C GLY A 80 5.51 -14.69 17.80
N ASP A 81 6.40 -15.49 17.21
CA ASP A 81 7.80 -15.63 17.62
C ASP A 81 8.80 -14.95 16.67
N ASP A 82 8.29 -14.15 15.72
CA ASP A 82 9.04 -13.46 14.66
C ASP A 82 9.68 -14.44 13.64
N VAL A 83 9.15 -15.67 13.53
CA VAL A 83 9.53 -16.67 12.51
C VAL A 83 8.30 -17.10 11.72
N PRO A 84 8.25 -16.90 10.38
CA PRO A 84 7.05 -17.19 9.63
C PRO A 84 6.87 -18.70 9.37
N THR A 85 5.62 -19.15 9.44
CA THR A 85 5.26 -20.57 9.48
C THR A 85 5.28 -21.22 8.09
N ALA A 86 5.81 -22.45 8.01
CA ALA A 86 5.93 -23.23 6.77
C ALA A 86 4.60 -23.84 6.25
N LEU A 87 3.46 -23.49 6.85
CA LEU A 87 2.14 -24.04 6.52
C LEU A 87 1.44 -23.30 5.37
N ASP A 88 1.90 -22.09 5.02
CA ASP A 88 1.53 -21.44 3.77
C ASP A 88 2.62 -21.61 2.71
N ALA A 89 2.20 -22.06 1.52
CA ALA A 89 3.11 -22.46 0.44
C ALA A 89 3.98 -21.32 -0.12
N GLY A 90 3.77 -20.07 0.33
CA GLY A 90 4.59 -18.92 -0.04
C GLY A 90 5.91 -18.80 0.72
N CYS A 91 5.99 -19.25 1.97
CA CYS A 91 7.04 -18.80 2.90
C CYS A 91 8.20 -19.78 3.15
N ALA A 92 8.08 -21.01 2.66
CA ALA A 92 8.98 -22.11 3.01
C ALA A 92 10.39 -22.08 2.35
N MET A 93 10.84 -20.95 1.78
CA MET A 93 11.97 -20.94 0.82
C MET A 93 13.31 -20.39 1.32
N LEU A 94 13.42 -19.89 2.57
CA LEU A 94 14.70 -19.29 3.05
C LEU A 94 15.53 -20.18 4.01
N GLY A 95 15.01 -21.32 4.47
CA GLY A 95 15.73 -22.33 5.29
C GLY A 95 16.17 -21.83 6.69
N PRO A 96 16.88 -22.65 7.51
CA PRO A 96 16.48 -24.01 7.85
C PRO A 96 15.10 -23.97 8.49
N THR A 97 14.21 -24.72 7.87
CA THR A 97 12.83 -24.93 8.23
C THR A 97 12.68 -25.22 9.74
N ASP A 98 12.05 -24.31 10.48
CA ASP A 98 11.34 -24.75 11.68
C ASP A 98 10.09 -25.50 11.20
N CYS A 99 10.12 -26.79 11.51
CA CYS A 99 9.13 -27.78 11.10
C CYS A 99 8.72 -28.54 12.37
N ASP A 100 8.54 -27.82 13.49
CA ASP A 100 8.01 -28.36 14.74
C ASP A 100 7.08 -27.35 15.46
N ASP A 101 5.79 -27.43 15.12
CA ASP A 101 4.65 -26.58 15.55
C ASP A 101 4.29 -26.62 17.06
N THR A 102 5.26 -26.68 17.99
CA THR A 102 4.93 -26.54 19.43
C THR A 102 5.97 -25.88 20.34
N ASN A 103 7.22 -25.68 19.90
CA ASN A 103 8.22 -24.92 20.64
C ASN A 103 9.51 -24.77 19.83
N ALA A 104 10.12 -23.59 19.93
CA ALA A 104 11.53 -23.37 19.65
C ALA A 104 12.49 -24.42 20.28
#